data_AF-A0A7I8ILZ2-F1
#
_entry.id   AF-A0A7I8ILZ2-F1
#
_cell.length_a   1.000
_cell.length_b   1.000
_cell.length_c   1.000
_cell.angle_alpha   90.00
_cell.angle_beta   90.00
_cell.angle_gamma   90.00
#
_symmetry.space_group_name_H-M   'P 1'
#
loop_
_entity.id
_entity.type
_entity.pdbx_description
1 polymer ?
#
loop_
_entity_poly.entity_id
_entity_poly.type
_entity_poly.pdbx_seq_one_letter_code
_entity_poly.pdbx_strand_id
1 'polypeptide(L)'
;MAAAAAAAKVAAHLSELLQACITSRARLPGRAIHGKVLAGGLSGDTFLQNRLVELYSISGSFYDAGRVFRSIPSKNAYSWNAAISAACRSGDLAGACNLLEEMPERNAVSWNTVICGMVRAG
;
A
#
# COMPACT_ATOMS: atom_id res chain seq x y z
N MET A 1 -13.42 -7.68 25.40
CA MET A 1 -12.22 -6.84 25.62
C MET A 1 -10.91 -7.57 25.32
N ALA A 2 -10.66 -8.78 25.84
CA ALA A 2 -9.42 -9.54 25.60
C ALA A 2 -9.17 -9.93 24.12
N ALA A 3 -10.19 -10.38 23.38
CA ALA A 3 -10.04 -10.77 21.98
C ALA A 3 -9.65 -9.59 21.05
N ALA A 4 -10.19 -8.39 21.30
CA ALA A 4 -9.84 -7.18 20.55
C ALA A 4 -8.38 -6.77 20.80
N ALA A 5 -7.90 -6.87 22.04
CA ALA A 5 -6.50 -6.60 22.38
C ALA A 5 -5.54 -7.60 21.73
N ALA A 6 -5.93 -8.88 21.65
CA ALA A 6 -5.15 -9.91 20.94
C ALA A 6 -5.08 -9.61 19.43
N ALA A 7 -6.19 -9.27 18.79
CA ALA A 7 -6.22 -8.90 17.38
C ALA A 7 -5.36 -7.66 17.08
N ALA A 8 -5.42 -6.63 17.93
CA ALA A 8 -4.57 -5.44 17.80
C ALA A 8 -3.08 -5.76 17.91
N LYS A 9 -2.70 -6.66 18.83
CA LYS A 9 -1.32 -7.13 18.96
C LYS A 9 -0.84 -7.90 17.74
N VAL A 10 -1.70 -8.75 17.17
CA VAL A 10 -1.41 -9.46 15.91
C VAL A 10 -1.21 -8.48 14.76
N ALA A 11 -2.09 -7.48 14.61
CA ALA A 11 -1.98 -6.46 13.58
C ALA A 11 -0.68 -5.65 13.71
N ALA A 12 -0.31 -5.24 14.93
CA ALA A 12 0.95 -4.54 15.20
C ALA A 12 2.18 -5.38 14.81
N HIS A 13 2.20 -6.65 15.17
CA HIS A 13 3.30 -7.55 14.82
C HIS A 13 3.41 -7.78 13.30
N LEU A 14 2.29 -8.00 12.61
CA LEU A 14 2.29 -8.16 11.14
C LEU A 14 2.75 -6.88 10.45
N SER A 15 2.36 -5.73 10.98
CA SER A 15 2.82 -4.42 10.52
C SER A 15 4.35 -4.30 10.61
N GLU A 16 4.96 -4.62 11.74
CA GLU A 16 6.43 -4.60 11.91
C GLU A 16 7.15 -5.50 10.91
N LEU A 17 6.64 -6.73 10.71
CA LEU A 17 7.19 -7.66 9.73
C LEU A 17 7.07 -7.13 8.30
N LEU A 18 5.95 -6.48 7.96
CA LEU A 18 5.80 -5.79 6.68
C LEU A 18 6.82 -4.66 6.54
N GLN A 19 7.09 -3.89 7.60
CA GLN A 19 8.12 -2.84 7.55
C GLN A 19 9.50 -3.41 7.28
N ALA A 20 9.87 -4.51 7.92
CA ALA A 20 11.14 -5.18 7.67
C ALA A 20 11.23 -5.65 6.22
N CYS A 21 10.13 -6.19 5.66
CA CYS A 21 10.06 -6.57 4.25
C CYS A 21 10.13 -5.36 3.30
N ILE A 22 9.56 -4.22 3.70
CA ILE A 22 9.64 -2.96 2.95
C ILE A 22 11.10 -2.49 2.90
N THR A 23 11.76 -2.38 4.05
CA THR A 23 13.15 -1.93 4.11
C THR A 23 14.11 -2.84 3.33
N SER A 24 13.89 -4.15 3.36
CA SER A 24 14.71 -5.14 2.64
C SER A 24 14.24 -5.43 1.21
N ARG A 25 13.14 -4.83 0.75
CA ARG A 25 12.45 -5.14 -0.52
C ARG A 25 12.14 -6.64 -0.70
N ALA A 26 11.90 -7.36 0.39
CA ALA A 26 11.71 -8.80 0.41
C ALA A 26 10.28 -9.21 0.00
N ARG A 27 10.09 -9.53 -1.29
CA ARG A 27 8.78 -9.87 -1.86
C ARG A 27 8.20 -11.18 -1.32
N LEU A 28 8.98 -12.26 -1.28
CA LEU A 28 8.47 -13.60 -0.91
C LEU A 28 7.99 -13.68 0.55
N PRO A 29 8.77 -13.21 1.55
CA PRO A 29 8.28 -13.13 2.93
C PRO A 29 7.06 -12.22 3.06
N GLY A 30 7.07 -11.09 2.34
CA GLY A 30 5.94 -10.17 2.26
C GLY A 30 4.64 -10.81 1.79
N ARG A 31 4.70 -11.68 0.76
CA ARG A 31 3.53 -12.48 0.31
C ARG A 31 3.04 -13.46 1.37
N ALA A 32 3.93 -14.11 2.10
CA ALA A 32 3.54 -15.00 3.19
C ALA A 32 2.82 -14.22 4.31
N ILE A 33 3.30 -13.01 4.63
CA ILE A 33 2.65 -12.12 5.60
C ILE A 33 1.29 -11.65 5.08
N HIS A 34 1.16 -11.31 3.80
CA HIS A 34 -0.13 -10.99 3.17
C HIS A 34 -1.13 -12.15 3.34
N GLY A 35 -0.70 -13.40 3.12
CA GLY A 35 -1.53 -14.58 3.37
C GLY A 35 -2.01 -14.66 4.83
N LYS A 36 -1.15 -14.35 5.81
CA LYS A 36 -1.53 -14.29 7.24
C LYS A 36 -2.54 -13.17 7.53
N VAL A 37 -2.41 -12.01 6.89
CA VAL A 37 -3.38 -10.91 7.01
C VAL A 37 -4.77 -11.38 6.54
N LEU A 38 -4.83 -12.07 5.40
CA LEU A 38 -6.09 -12.61 4.86
C LEU A 38 -6.67 -13.71 5.76
N ALA A 39 -5.85 -14.68 6.17
CA ALA A 39 -6.29 -15.78 7.03
C ALA A 39 -6.72 -15.30 8.43
N GLY A 40 -6.15 -14.21 8.93
CA GLY A 40 -6.51 -13.59 10.19
C GLY A 40 -7.75 -12.69 10.14
N GLY A 41 -8.40 -12.54 8.97
CA GLY A 41 -9.56 -11.64 8.82
C GLY A 41 -9.21 -10.15 8.93
N LEU A 42 -7.94 -9.78 8.72
CA LEU A 42 -7.44 -8.42 8.86
C LEU A 42 -7.45 -7.64 7.52
N SER A 43 -8.20 -8.12 6.53
CA SER A 43 -8.31 -7.46 5.22
C SER A 43 -8.97 -6.07 5.30
N GLY A 44 -9.82 -5.84 6.31
CA GLY A 44 -10.44 -4.54 6.57
C GLY A 44 -9.53 -3.51 7.24
N ASP A 45 -8.32 -3.90 7.69
CA ASP A 45 -7.38 -2.98 8.34
C ASP A 45 -6.67 -2.13 7.28
N THR A 46 -7.15 -0.90 7.07
CA THR A 46 -6.59 0.04 6.09
C THR A 46 -5.09 0.29 6.29
N PHE A 47 -4.60 0.28 7.53
CA PHE A 47 -3.18 0.53 7.81
C PHE A 47 -2.31 -0.64 7.32
N LEU A 48 -2.73 -1.88 7.59
CA LEU A 48 -2.04 -3.07 7.06
C LEU A 48 -2.14 -3.14 5.53
N GLN A 49 -3.30 -2.83 4.95
CA GLN A 49 -3.46 -2.80 3.50
C GLN A 49 -2.54 -1.76 2.86
N ASN A 50 -2.41 -0.58 3.45
CA ASN A 50 -1.51 0.47 2.97
C ASN A 50 -0.04 0.01 2.96
N ARG A 51 0.43 -0.69 4.00
CA ARG A 51 1.77 -1.28 4.03
C ARG A 51 1.95 -2.37 2.98
N LEU A 52 0.92 -3.16 2.70
CA LEU A 52 0.93 -4.15 1.63
C LEU A 52 1.05 -3.50 0.25
N VAL A 53 0.32 -2.40 -0.01
CA VAL A 53 0.47 -1.61 -1.25
C VAL A 53 1.91 -1.15 -1.39
N GLU A 54 2.49 -0.54 -0.34
CA GLU A 54 3.87 -0.06 -0.36
C GLU A 54 4.86 -1.19 -0.64
N LEU A 55 4.77 -2.31 0.10
CA LEU A 55 5.61 -3.50 -0.06
C LEU A 55 5.61 -4.01 -1.51
N TYR A 56 4.43 -4.19 -2.10
CA TYR A 56 4.32 -4.66 -3.48
C TYR A 56 4.87 -3.64 -4.48
N SER A 57 4.67 -2.35 -4.21
CA SER A 57 5.17 -1.25 -5.05
C SER A 57 6.69 -1.20 -5.08
N ILE A 58 7.36 -1.26 -3.92
CA ILE A 58 8.83 -1.17 -3.85
C ILE A 58 9.53 -2.45 -4.33
N SER A 59 8.81 -3.59 -4.33
CA SER A 59 9.33 -4.88 -4.78
C SER A 59 9.04 -5.14 -6.27
N GLY A 60 8.49 -4.15 -6.98
CA GLY A 60 8.19 -4.20 -8.41
C GLY A 60 6.95 -5.01 -8.78
N SER A 61 6.16 -5.45 -7.81
CA SER A 61 4.89 -6.17 -8.05
C SER A 61 3.71 -5.22 -8.16
N PHE A 62 3.73 -4.35 -9.16
CA PHE A 62 2.72 -3.29 -9.33
C PHE A 62 1.30 -3.83 -9.50
N TYR A 63 1.15 -4.99 -10.15
CA TYR A 63 -0.13 -5.69 -10.26
C TYR A 63 -0.72 -6.06 -8.90
N ASP A 64 0.09 -6.63 -8.01
CA ASP A 64 -0.36 -6.99 -6.65
C ASP A 64 -0.65 -5.73 -5.82
N ALA A 65 0.16 -4.67 -5.96
CA ALA A 65 -0.07 -3.39 -5.30
C ALA A 65 -1.44 -2.80 -5.69
N GLY A 66 -1.77 -2.78 -6.99
CA GLY A 66 -3.06 -2.31 -7.48
C GLY A 66 -4.23 -3.18 -7.01
N ARG A 67 -4.06 -4.50 -6.93
CA ARG A 67 -5.08 -5.40 -6.37
C ARG A 67 -5.38 -5.11 -4.90
N VAL A 68 -4.34 -4.97 -4.09
CA VAL A 68 -4.48 -4.63 -2.67
C VAL A 68 -5.17 -3.27 -2.53
N PHE A 69 -4.70 -2.25 -3.25
CA PHE A 69 -5.30 -0.91 -3.21
C PHE A 69 -6.80 -0.94 -3.53
N ARG A 70 -7.21 -1.62 -4.61
CA ARG A 70 -8.63 -1.75 -4.97
C ARG A 70 -9.46 -2.41 -3.88
N SER A 71 -8.88 -3.36 -3.13
CA SER A 71 -9.57 -4.06 -2.04
C SER A 71 -9.78 -3.24 -0.77
N ILE A 72 -9.13 -2.07 -0.62
CA ILE A 72 -9.28 -1.21 0.56
C ILE A 72 -10.70 -0.59 0.57
N PRO A 73 -11.54 -0.86 1.58
CA PRO A 73 -12.93 -0.39 1.60
C PRO A 73 -13.03 1.10 1.86
N SER A 74 -12.22 1.63 2.79
CA SER A 74 -12.12 3.06 3.09
C SER A 74 -10.69 3.53 2.83
N LYS A 75 -10.47 4.10 1.64
CA LYS A 75 -9.18 4.64 1.21
C LYS A 75 -9.00 6.02 1.81
N ASN A 76 -7.85 6.25 2.44
CA ASN A 76 -7.45 7.58 2.89
C ASN A 76 -6.38 8.16 1.93
N ALA A 77 -5.98 9.41 2.15
CA ALA A 77 -4.96 10.07 1.32
C ALA A 77 -3.66 9.25 1.20
N TYR A 78 -3.28 8.51 2.26
CA TYR A 78 -2.11 7.63 2.21
C TYR A 78 -2.32 6.46 1.25
N SER A 79 -3.48 5.80 1.25
CA SER A 79 -3.82 4.74 0.31
C SER A 79 -3.66 5.17 -1.14
N TRP A 80 -4.17 6.36 -1.47
CA TRP A 80 -4.07 6.94 -2.81
C TRP A 80 -2.64 7.30 -3.18
N ASN A 81 -1.90 7.97 -2.31
CA ASN A 81 -0.51 8.34 -2.56
C ASN A 81 0.39 7.10 -2.75
N ALA A 82 0.12 6.01 -2.02
CA ALA A 82 0.83 4.75 -2.21
C ALA A 82 0.56 4.14 -3.59
N ALA A 83 -0.69 4.14 -4.06
CA ALA A 83 -1.06 3.64 -5.39
C ALA A 83 -0.51 4.50 -6.52
N ILE A 84 -0.59 5.83 -6.40
CA ILE A 84 0.01 6.78 -7.35
C ILE A 84 1.52 6.56 -7.44
N SER A 85 2.20 6.44 -6.28
CA SER A 85 3.64 6.14 -6.24
C SER A 85 3.96 4.82 -6.94
N ALA A 86 3.11 3.80 -6.79
CA ALA A 86 3.26 2.52 -7.47
C ALA A 86 3.19 2.67 -8.99
N ALA A 87 2.19 3.40 -9.49
CA ALA A 87 1.98 3.65 -10.91
C ALA A 87 3.13 4.48 -11.53
N CYS A 88 3.60 5.52 -10.83
CA CYS A 88 4.78 6.26 -11.28
C CYS A 88 6.03 5.38 -11.36
N ARG A 89 6.26 4.52 -10.35
CA ARG A 89 7.41 3.59 -10.35
C ARG A 89 7.32 2.50 -11.42
N SER A 90 6.13 2.16 -11.88
CA SER A 90 5.94 1.21 -12.99
C SER A 90 6.06 1.86 -14.36
N GLY A 91 6.23 3.19 -14.44
CA GLY A 91 6.17 3.96 -15.68
C GLY A 91 4.75 4.18 -16.20
N ASP A 92 3.71 3.78 -15.46
CA ASP A 92 2.31 3.99 -15.83
C ASP A 92 1.85 5.39 -15.39
N LEU A 93 2.38 6.41 -16.08
CA LEU A 93 2.05 7.81 -15.78
C LEU A 93 0.57 8.12 -16.04
N ALA A 94 -0.03 7.49 -17.05
CA ALA A 94 -1.46 7.63 -17.34
C ALA A 94 -2.31 7.09 -16.18
N GLY A 95 -2.00 5.89 -15.68
CA GLY A 95 -2.64 5.32 -14.51
C GLY A 95 -2.43 6.17 -13.25
N ALA A 96 -1.25 6.76 -13.07
CA ALA A 96 -0.98 7.66 -11.95
C ALA A 96 -1.86 8.93 -12.00
N CYS A 97 -2.03 9.54 -13.18
CA CYS A 97 -2.92 10.69 -13.36
C CYS A 97 -4.39 10.32 -13.11
N ASN A 98 -4.85 9.18 -13.64
CA ASN A 98 -6.22 8.71 -13.40
C ASN A 98 -6.49 8.49 -11.90
N LEU A 99 -5.53 7.90 -11.17
CA LEU A 99 -5.65 7.73 -9.72
C LEU A 99 -5.68 9.06 -8.96
N LEU A 100 -4.95 10.08 -9.42
CA LEU A 100 -5.01 11.42 -8.84
C LEU A 100 -6.37 12.07 -9.12
N GLU A 101 -6.95 11.85 -10.30
CA GLU A 101 -8.28 12.33 -10.67
C GLU A 101 -9.40 11.65 -9.89
N GLU A 102 -9.29 10.35 -9.61
CA GLU A 102 -10.28 9.62 -8.80
C GLU A 102 -10.23 9.97 -7.31
N MET A 103 -9.12 10.55 -6.82
CA MET A 103 -8.95 10.84 -5.41
C MET A 103 -9.92 11.94 -4.92
N PRO A 104 -10.80 11.66 -3.93
CA PRO A 104 -11.85 12.61 -3.52
C PRO A 104 -11.34 13.93 -2.95
N GLU A 105 -10.27 13.88 -2.15
CA GLU A 105 -9.66 15.05 -1.52
C GLU A 105 -8.19 15.18 -1.91
N ARG A 106 -7.90 16.09 -2.86
CA ARG A 106 -6.54 16.39 -3.30
C ARG A 106 -5.86 17.37 -2.35
N ASN A 107 -4.69 16.98 -1.84
CA ASN A 107 -3.84 17.85 -1.03
C ASN A 107 -2.46 18.05 -1.67
N ALA A 108 -1.66 18.95 -1.10
CA ALA A 108 -0.32 19.27 -1.62
C ALA A 108 0.60 18.03 -1.69
N VAL A 109 0.42 17.05 -0.79
CA VAL A 109 1.20 15.80 -0.79
C VAL A 109 0.88 14.94 -2.02
N SER A 110 -0.37 14.93 -2.48
CA SER A 110 -0.79 14.16 -3.66
C SER A 110 -0.16 14.69 -4.95
N TRP A 111 -0.14 16.01 -5.13
CA TRP A 111 0.55 16.64 -6.26
C TRP A 111 2.07 16.46 -6.18
N ASN A 112 2.66 16.59 -5.00
CA ASN A 112 4.09 16.34 -4.80
C ASN A 112 4.48 14.89 -5.11
N THR A 113 3.60 13.94 -4.80
CA THR A 113 3.82 12.51 -5.10
C THR A 113 3.90 12.28 -6.60
N VAL A 114 3.02 12.90 -7.38
CA VAL A 114 3.06 12.83 -8.85
C VAL A 114 4.31 13.50 -9.41
N ILE A 115 4.63 14.72 -8.97
CA ILE A 115 5.83 15.45 -9.45
C ILE A 115 7.10 14.67 -9.12
N CYS A 116 7.26 14.19 -7.88
CA CYS A 116 8.41 13.37 -7.47
C CYS A 116 8.44 11.99 -8.15
N GLY A 117 7.29 11.46 -8.56
CA GLY A 117 7.17 10.24 -9.35
C GLY A 117 7.61 10.44 -10.80
N MET A 118 7.15 11.51 -11.44
CA MET A 118 7.51 11.88 -12.82
C MET A 118 9.00 12.22 -12.96
N VAL A 119 9.57 12.97 -12.02
CA VAL A 119 11.00 13.33 -12.03
C VAL A 119 11.93 12.12 -11.88
N ARG A 120 11.45 11.02 -11.28
CA ARG A 120 12.22 9.78 -11.13
C ARG A 120 12.05 8.80 -12.30
N ALA A 121 11.07 9.04 -13.18
CA ALA A 121 10.74 8.19 -14.31
C ALA A 121 11.28 8.72 -15.65
N GLY A 122 11.77 9.97 -15.69
CA GLY A 122 12.57 10.53 -16.79
C GLY A 122 14.05 10.45 -16.49
#